data_AF-A0A369CB35-F1
#
_entry.id   AF-A0A369CB35-F1
#
_cell.length_a   1.000
_cell.length_b   1.000
_cell.length_c   1.000
_cell.angle_alpha   90.00
_cell.angle_beta   90.00
_cell.angle_gamma   90.00
#
_symmetry.space_group_name_H-M   'P 1'
#
loop_
_entity.id
_entity.type
_entity.pdbx_description
1 polymer ?
#
loop_
_entity_poly.entity_id
_entity_poly.type
_entity_poly.pdbx_seq_one_letter_code
_entity_poly.pdbx_strand_id
1 'polypeptide(L)'
;MRKPMIKILAVALGVVFAGAAGAAEGEKVKWSVHSGEIDEAIALDGDKVNGRDVFEVCSACHLPEGWGTEDGTFPQLAGQHADVLIKQLSDIRAKNRDNPTMYPFALPESIGDAQALADVVAYIETIPMNPKPGYGPWEPGTPEYEKGAQLYKDNCTR
;
A
#
# COMPACT_ATOMS: atom_id res chain seq x y z
N MET A 1 -17.40 74.94 -39.91
CA MET A 1 -17.72 75.08 -38.47
C MET A 1 -17.11 73.91 -37.72
N ARG A 2 -16.25 74.17 -36.73
CA ARG A 2 -15.63 73.17 -35.84
C ARG A 2 -16.68 72.56 -34.90
N LYS A 3 -16.71 71.23 -34.75
CA LYS A 3 -17.00 70.47 -33.51
C LYS A 3 -16.91 68.94 -33.77
N PRO A 4 -16.72 68.10 -32.75
CA PRO A 4 -15.48 67.33 -32.61
C PRO A 4 -15.65 65.81 -32.78
N MET A 5 -14.51 65.15 -32.98
CA MET A 5 -14.35 63.69 -32.94
C MET A 5 -14.78 63.14 -31.58
N ILE A 6 -15.76 62.23 -31.58
CA ILE A 6 -16.00 61.30 -30.47
C ILE A 6 -15.47 59.95 -30.93
N LYS A 7 -14.28 59.58 -30.44
CA LYS A 7 -13.75 58.23 -30.55
C LYS A 7 -14.50 57.36 -29.55
N ILE A 8 -15.43 56.53 -30.03
CA ILE A 8 -16.02 55.47 -29.22
C ILE A 8 -14.99 54.35 -29.15
N LEU A 9 -14.32 54.25 -28.01
CA LEU A 9 -13.41 53.16 -27.67
C LEU A 9 -14.28 51.94 -27.36
N ALA A 10 -14.43 51.02 -28.31
CA ALA A 10 -15.06 49.73 -28.06
C ALA A 10 -14.07 48.85 -27.28
N VAL A 11 -14.27 48.75 -25.96
CA VAL A 11 -13.58 47.76 -25.13
C VAL A 11 -14.26 46.42 -25.37
N ALA A 12 -13.72 45.64 -26.31
CA ALA A 12 -14.04 44.22 -26.43
C ALA A 12 -13.34 43.49 -25.28
N LEU A 13 -14.07 43.12 -24.24
CA LEU A 13 -13.61 42.15 -23.24
C LEU A 13 -13.42 40.81 -23.98
N GLY A 14 -12.19 40.50 -24.34
CA GLY A 14 -11.80 39.18 -24.80
C GLY A 14 -11.91 38.20 -23.63
N VAL A 15 -12.89 37.31 -23.67
CA VAL A 15 -12.89 36.11 -22.82
C VAL A 15 -11.86 35.17 -23.43
N VAL A 16 -10.63 35.22 -22.91
CA VAL A 16 -9.62 34.21 -23.17
C VAL A 16 -10.04 32.96 -22.40
N PHE A 17 -10.64 32.00 -23.09
CA PHE A 17 -10.74 30.64 -22.57
C PHE A 17 -9.33 30.04 -22.62
N ALA A 18 -8.58 30.21 -21.53
CA ALA A 18 -7.36 29.46 -21.31
C ALA A 18 -7.75 27.98 -21.15
N GLY A 19 -7.55 27.21 -22.21
CA GLY A 19 -7.61 25.76 -22.15
C GLY A 19 -6.54 25.27 -21.19
N ALA A 20 -6.93 24.93 -19.97
CA ALA A 20 -6.16 24.02 -19.15
C ALA A 20 -6.34 22.63 -19.77
N ALA A 21 -5.40 22.27 -20.66
CA ALA A 21 -5.08 20.88 -20.92
C ALA A 21 -4.54 20.30 -19.60
N GLY A 22 -5.44 19.94 -18.70
CA GLY A 22 -5.15 19.01 -17.63
C GLY A 22 -4.84 17.69 -18.31
N ALA A 23 -3.57 17.33 -18.35
CA ALA A 23 -3.16 15.97 -18.65
C ALA A 23 -3.99 15.06 -17.73
N ALA A 24 -4.78 14.18 -18.33
CA ALA A 24 -5.43 13.12 -17.60
C ALA A 24 -4.33 12.25 -16.99
N GLU A 25 -3.98 12.53 -15.74
CA GLU A 25 -3.29 11.58 -14.90
C GLU A 25 -4.22 10.37 -14.82
N GLY A 26 -3.75 9.27 -15.41
CA GLY A 26 -4.50 8.03 -15.46
C GLY A 26 -5.07 7.71 -14.09
N GLU A 27 -6.37 7.41 -14.07
CA GLU A 27 -7.13 6.96 -12.92
C GLU A 27 -6.28 5.96 -12.11
N LYS A 28 -5.68 6.45 -11.02
CA LYS A 28 -4.91 5.60 -10.10
C LYS A 28 -5.88 4.52 -9.64
N VAL A 29 -5.50 3.28 -9.89
CA VAL A 29 -6.35 2.12 -9.74
C VAL A 29 -6.95 2.08 -8.33
N LYS A 30 -8.27 1.85 -8.23
CA LYS A 30 -9.06 1.82 -6.99
C LYS A 30 -8.52 0.87 -5.89
N TRP A 31 -7.59 -0.03 -6.20
CA TRP A 31 -6.92 -0.91 -5.23
C TRP A 31 -6.13 -0.18 -4.15
N SER A 32 -5.70 1.06 -4.42
CA SER A 32 -4.92 1.90 -3.50
C SER A 32 -5.75 2.97 -2.79
N VAL A 33 -7.09 2.91 -2.85
CA VAL A 33 -7.93 3.84 -2.08
C VAL A 33 -7.81 3.46 -0.60
N HIS A 34 -6.96 4.20 0.11
CA HIS A 34 -6.85 4.18 1.55
C HIS A 34 -7.54 5.43 2.11
N SER A 35 -8.15 5.29 3.29
CA SER A 35 -8.80 6.38 4.01
C SER A 35 -8.94 6.02 5.49
N GLY A 36 -9.00 7.02 6.37
CA GLY A 36 -9.22 6.80 7.80
C GLY A 36 -7.96 6.27 8.49
N GLU A 37 -8.08 5.16 9.23
CA GLU A 37 -6.98 4.57 10.01
C GLU A 37 -5.72 4.30 9.18
N ILE A 38 -5.88 3.92 7.89
CA ILE A 38 -4.72 3.70 7.02
C ILE A 38 -3.94 5.00 6.78
N ASP A 39 -4.63 6.10 6.48
CA ASP A 39 -3.99 7.40 6.24
C ASP A 39 -3.34 7.93 7.51
N GLU A 40 -4.02 7.74 8.64
CA GLU A 40 -3.52 8.11 9.96
C GLU A 40 -2.24 7.35 10.28
N ALA A 41 -2.26 6.01 10.23
CA ALA A 41 -1.11 5.17 10.53
C ALA A 41 0.09 5.44 9.60
N ILE A 42 -0.14 5.68 8.30
CA ILE A 42 0.93 6.03 7.35
C ILE A 42 1.58 7.38 7.68
N ALA A 43 0.83 8.33 8.24
CA ALA A 43 1.32 9.66 8.57
C ALA A 43 2.07 9.74 9.92
N LEU A 44 1.96 8.72 10.76
CA LEU A 44 2.59 8.67 12.07
C LEU A 44 4.06 8.23 11.99
N ASP A 45 4.87 8.72 12.93
CA ASP A 45 6.22 8.22 13.14
C ASP A 45 6.15 7.00 14.06
N GLY A 46 6.55 5.83 13.55
CA GLY A 46 6.46 4.57 14.28
C GLY A 46 7.61 4.36 15.26
N ASP A 47 7.30 4.04 16.51
CA ASP A 47 8.28 3.64 17.53
C ASP A 47 8.62 2.15 17.40
N LYS A 48 9.84 1.86 16.97
CA LYS A 48 10.35 0.49 16.77
C LYS A 48 10.45 -0.31 18.06
N VAL A 49 10.64 0.34 19.21
CA VAL A 49 10.71 -0.33 20.51
C VAL A 49 9.33 -0.84 20.89
N ASN A 50 8.31 0.03 20.83
CA ASN A 50 6.92 -0.38 21.03
C ASN A 50 6.50 -1.41 19.97
N GLY A 51 6.90 -1.19 18.72
CA GLY A 51 6.59 -2.08 17.61
C GLY A 51 7.13 -3.49 17.79
N ARG A 52 8.31 -3.64 18.39
CA ARG A 52 8.87 -4.94 18.75
C ARG A 52 8.00 -5.66 19.78
N ASP A 53 7.55 -4.94 20.80
CA ASP A 53 6.73 -5.51 21.86
C ASP A 53 5.35 -5.93 21.31
N VAL A 54 4.78 -5.12 20.41
CA VAL A 54 3.57 -5.49 19.65
C VAL A 54 3.81 -6.73 18.78
N PHE A 55 4.96 -6.84 18.12
CA PHE A 55 5.30 -7.95 17.24
C PHE A 55 5.44 -9.30 17.96
N GLU A 56 5.60 -9.33 19.28
CA GLU A 56 5.76 -10.57 20.05
C GLU A 56 4.66 -11.60 19.74
N VAL A 57 3.39 -11.18 19.70
CA VAL A 57 2.27 -12.06 19.36
C VAL A 57 2.29 -12.49 17.89
N CYS A 58 2.72 -11.61 16.99
CA CYS A 58 2.82 -11.89 15.56
C CYS A 58 3.85 -12.99 15.27
N SER A 59 4.94 -12.99 16.05
CA SER A 59 6.05 -13.92 15.90
C SER A 59 5.66 -15.39 16.13
N ALA A 60 4.55 -15.66 16.84
CA ALA A 60 4.08 -17.02 17.08
C ALA A 60 3.68 -17.75 15.78
N CYS A 61 3.28 -17.02 14.75
CA CYS A 61 2.88 -17.56 13.46
C CYS A 61 3.75 -17.08 12.30
N HIS A 62 4.16 -15.80 12.31
CA HIS A 62 5.02 -15.22 11.27
C HIS A 62 6.52 -15.41 11.54
N LEU A 63 6.87 -16.11 12.62
CA LEU A 63 8.21 -16.35 13.14
C LEU A 63 8.90 -15.07 13.67
N PRO A 64 9.86 -15.18 14.61
CA PRO A 64 10.63 -14.04 15.14
C PRO A 64 11.32 -13.19 14.06
N GLU A 65 11.70 -13.83 12.96
CA GLU A 65 12.35 -13.23 11.80
C GLU A 65 11.36 -12.68 10.79
N GLY A 66 10.05 -12.77 11.06
CA GLY A 66 9.01 -12.33 10.13
C GLY A 66 9.02 -13.08 8.80
N TRP A 67 9.62 -14.27 8.73
CA TRP A 67 9.78 -15.04 7.50
C TRP A 67 8.56 -15.88 7.11
N GLY A 68 7.63 -16.10 8.04
CA GLY A 68 6.52 -17.01 7.81
C GLY A 68 6.97 -18.45 7.60
N THR A 69 6.04 -19.32 7.19
CA THR A 69 6.33 -20.73 6.93
C THR A 69 6.77 -20.95 5.48
N GLU A 70 7.63 -21.94 5.26
CA GLU A 70 8.19 -22.27 3.93
C GLU A 70 7.10 -22.62 2.90
N ASP A 71 6.00 -23.23 3.36
CA ASP A 71 4.84 -23.59 2.55
C ASP A 71 3.89 -22.41 2.26
N GLY A 72 4.16 -21.23 2.83
CA GLY A 72 3.35 -20.02 2.67
C GLY A 72 2.05 -19.99 3.48
N THR A 73 1.78 -20.98 4.35
CA THR A 73 0.59 -20.99 5.22
C THR A 73 0.52 -19.73 6.09
N PHE A 74 1.65 -19.34 6.68
CA PHE A 74 1.83 -18.02 7.27
C PHE A 74 2.78 -17.20 6.40
N PRO A 75 2.35 -16.03 5.90
CA PRO A 75 3.15 -15.28 4.93
C PRO A 75 4.33 -14.58 5.59
N GLN A 76 5.39 -14.40 4.80
CA GLN A 76 6.51 -13.53 5.13
C GLN A 76 6.06 -12.07 5.26
N LEU A 77 6.46 -11.43 6.35
CA LEU A 77 6.28 -9.99 6.62
C LEU A 77 7.57 -9.19 6.36
N ALA A 78 8.73 -9.79 6.67
CA ALA A 78 10.03 -9.15 6.48
C ALA A 78 10.28 -8.82 5.01
N GLY A 79 10.64 -7.56 4.73
CA GLY A 79 10.85 -7.04 3.37
C GLY A 79 9.58 -6.63 2.61
N GLN A 80 8.40 -6.69 3.24
CA GLN A 80 7.18 -6.11 2.67
C GLN A 80 7.18 -4.58 2.82
N HIS A 81 6.50 -3.88 1.91
CA HIS A 81 6.33 -2.43 2.00
C HIS A 81 5.45 -2.04 3.19
N ALA A 82 5.83 -0.97 3.91
CA ALA A 82 5.11 -0.50 5.09
C ALA A 82 3.64 -0.17 4.82
N ASP A 83 3.36 0.54 3.73
CA ASP A 83 2.01 0.90 3.31
C ASP A 83 1.13 -0.33 3.05
N VAL A 84 1.70 -1.38 2.45
CA VAL A 84 1.03 -2.66 2.26
C VAL A 84 0.73 -3.31 3.61
N LEU A 85 1.69 -3.36 4.54
CA LEU A 85 1.48 -3.95 5.86
C LEU A 85 0.38 -3.22 6.65
N ILE A 86 0.44 -1.88 6.72
CA ILE A 86 -0.58 -1.05 7.37
C ILE A 86 -1.96 -1.32 6.74
N LYS A 87 -2.03 -1.31 5.40
CA LYS A 87 -3.28 -1.58 4.69
C LYS A 87 -3.82 -2.98 4.98
N GLN A 88 -2.98 -4.01 4.97
CA GLN A 88 -3.43 -5.38 5.25
C GLN A 88 -3.99 -5.50 6.67
N LEU A 89 -3.30 -4.95 7.69
CA LEU A 89 -3.77 -5.00 9.07
C LEU A 89 -5.08 -4.23 9.26
N SER A 90 -5.18 -3.03 8.68
CA SER A 90 -6.39 -2.19 8.71
C SER A 90 -7.57 -2.86 8.01
N ASP A 91 -7.35 -3.45 6.82
CA ASP A 91 -8.40 -4.14 6.07
C ASP A 91 -8.88 -5.41 6.77
N ILE A 92 -7.99 -6.17 7.42
CA ILE A 92 -8.37 -7.37 8.17
C ILE A 92 -9.25 -7.00 9.37
N ARG A 93 -8.88 -5.96 10.13
CA ARG A 93 -9.66 -5.55 11.31
C ARG A 93 -10.98 -4.87 10.95
N ALA A 94 -11.02 -4.13 9.83
CA ALA A 94 -12.23 -3.54 9.27
C ALA A 94 -13.11 -4.56 8.51
N LYS A 95 -12.66 -5.82 8.36
CA LYS A 95 -13.32 -6.89 7.58
C LYS A 95 -13.44 -6.60 6.08
N ASN A 96 -12.68 -5.66 5.54
CA ASN A 96 -12.52 -5.46 4.10
C ASN A 96 -11.71 -6.59 3.46
N ARG A 97 -10.87 -7.27 4.25
CA ARG A 97 -10.15 -8.49 3.88
C ARG A 97 -10.54 -9.62 4.81
N ASP A 98 -11.25 -10.62 4.28
CA ASP A 98 -11.64 -11.77 5.07
C ASP A 98 -10.41 -12.62 5.46
N ASN A 99 -10.15 -12.74 6.75
CA ASN A 99 -9.08 -13.57 7.29
C ASN A 99 -9.40 -14.04 8.73
N PRO A 100 -10.21 -15.10 8.88
CA PRO A 100 -10.61 -15.63 10.18
C PRO A 100 -9.44 -15.91 11.14
N THR A 101 -8.32 -16.39 10.62
CA THR A 101 -7.12 -16.70 11.41
C THR A 101 -6.48 -15.46 12.02
N MET A 102 -6.44 -14.34 11.30
CA MET A 102 -5.81 -13.09 11.78
C MET A 102 -6.73 -12.20 12.61
N TYR A 103 -8.04 -12.44 12.63
CA TYR A 103 -8.97 -11.58 13.37
C TYR A 103 -8.60 -11.38 14.84
N PRO A 104 -8.30 -12.42 15.63
CA PRO A 104 -7.98 -12.22 17.04
C PRO A 104 -6.68 -11.44 17.29
N PHE A 105 -5.86 -11.22 16.26
CA PHE A 105 -4.53 -10.60 16.37
C PHE A 105 -4.45 -9.21 15.69
N ALA A 106 -5.38 -8.91 14.79
CA ALA A 106 -5.40 -7.65 14.06
C ALA A 106 -6.40 -6.63 14.62
N LEU A 107 -7.38 -7.06 15.42
CA LEU A 107 -8.43 -6.19 15.96
C LEU A 107 -7.87 -5.07 16.87
N PRO A 108 -8.52 -3.90 16.93
CA PRO A 108 -8.07 -2.79 17.78
C PRO A 108 -7.90 -3.18 19.25
N GLU A 109 -8.75 -4.08 19.77
CA GLU A 109 -8.66 -4.56 21.14
C GLU A 109 -7.44 -5.46 21.41
N SER A 110 -6.83 -6.00 20.36
CA SER A 110 -5.68 -6.92 20.45
C SER A 110 -4.35 -6.19 20.29
N ILE A 111 -4.26 -5.28 19.32
CA ILE A 111 -3.00 -4.63 18.93
C ILE A 111 -2.96 -3.15 19.31
N GLY A 112 -4.11 -2.48 19.33
CA GLY A 112 -4.22 -1.04 19.56
C GLY A 112 -4.69 -0.26 18.33
N ASP A 113 -4.42 1.03 18.36
CA ASP A 113 -4.89 2.02 17.40
C ASP A 113 -3.95 2.17 16.17
N ALA A 114 -4.10 3.29 15.45
CA ALA A 114 -3.27 3.63 14.31
C ALA A 114 -1.78 3.81 14.66
N GLN A 115 -1.45 4.26 15.88
CA GLN A 115 -0.05 4.37 16.31
C GLN A 115 0.54 2.98 16.52
N ALA A 116 -0.20 2.05 17.13
CA ALA A 116 0.28 0.67 17.27
C ALA A 116 0.53 -0.02 15.92
N LEU A 117 -0.27 0.33 14.89
CA LEU A 117 -0.01 -0.08 13.50
C LEU A 117 1.30 0.50 12.95
N ALA A 118 1.51 1.80 13.11
CA ALA A 118 2.74 2.46 12.68
C ALA A 118 3.97 1.86 13.39
N ASP A 119 3.88 1.64 14.70
CA ASP A 119 4.94 1.08 15.54
C ASP A 119 5.34 -0.32 15.07
N VAL A 120 4.38 -1.26 14.98
CA VAL A 120 4.68 -2.65 14.59
C VAL A 120 5.25 -2.73 13.18
N VAL A 121 4.75 -1.91 12.25
CA VAL A 121 5.24 -1.88 10.88
C VAL A 121 6.64 -1.28 10.81
N ALA A 122 6.91 -0.20 11.54
CA ALA A 122 8.25 0.38 11.65
C ALA A 122 9.27 -0.62 12.23
N TYR A 123 8.85 -1.49 13.14
CA TYR A 123 9.68 -2.60 13.61
C TYR A 123 9.89 -3.66 12.52
N ILE A 124 8.84 -4.11 11.83
CA ILE A 124 8.93 -5.12 10.75
C ILE A 124 9.89 -4.68 9.64
N GLU A 125 9.92 -3.40 9.29
CA GLU A 125 10.85 -2.85 8.28
C GLU A 125 12.33 -3.02 8.66
N THR A 126 12.64 -3.19 9.94
CA THR A 126 14.02 -3.46 10.40
C THR A 126 14.44 -4.92 10.19
N ILE A 127 13.48 -5.81 9.93
CA ILE A 127 13.73 -7.24 9.86
C ILE A 127 14.21 -7.62 8.45
N PRO A 128 15.36 -8.31 8.31
CA PRO A 128 15.88 -8.67 7.01
C PRO A 128 15.01 -9.74 6.33
N MET A 129 14.81 -9.56 5.03
CA MET A 129 14.13 -10.52 4.17
C MET A 129 14.79 -11.91 4.22
N ASN A 130 13.99 -12.97 4.14
CA ASN A 130 14.50 -14.34 4.13
C ASN A 130 15.45 -14.57 2.93
N PRO A 131 16.72 -14.93 3.14
CA PRO A 131 17.66 -15.20 2.05
C PRO A 131 17.38 -16.53 1.32
N LYS A 132 16.53 -17.39 1.89
CA LYS A 132 16.16 -18.70 1.35
C LYS A 132 14.63 -18.87 1.45
N PRO A 133 13.84 -18.13 0.64
CA PRO A 133 12.40 -18.29 0.64
C PRO A 133 12.01 -19.69 0.15
N GLY A 134 10.79 -20.13 0.48
CA GLY A 134 10.22 -21.33 -0.10
C GLY A 134 10.02 -21.19 -1.60
N TYR A 135 10.23 -22.29 -2.33
CA TYR A 135 10.01 -22.36 -3.77
C TYR A 135 8.86 -23.33 -4.08
N GLY A 136 8.11 -23.05 -5.14
CA GLY A 136 7.14 -24.00 -5.66
C GLY A 136 7.82 -25.29 -6.16
N PRO A 137 7.06 -26.38 -6.38
CA PRO A 137 7.62 -27.70 -6.71
C PRO A 137 8.21 -27.81 -8.12
N TRP A 138 8.12 -26.75 -8.93
CA TRP A 138 8.49 -26.76 -10.35
C TRP A 138 9.80 -26.02 -10.58
N GLU A 139 10.82 -26.75 -11.01
CA GLU A 139 12.14 -26.20 -11.32
C GLU A 139 12.17 -25.44 -12.67
N PRO A 140 13.12 -24.51 -12.87
CA PRO A 140 13.34 -23.87 -14.17
C PRO A 140 13.48 -24.87 -15.32
N GLY A 141 12.83 -24.58 -16.46
CA GLY A 141 12.80 -25.45 -17.64
C GLY A 141 11.70 -26.52 -17.66
N THR A 142 10.95 -26.68 -16.56
CA THR A 142 9.71 -27.48 -16.58
C THR A 142 8.59 -26.75 -17.33
N PRO A 143 7.65 -27.46 -17.98
CA PRO A 143 6.51 -26.82 -18.66
C PRO A 143 5.69 -25.90 -17.75
N GLU A 144 5.50 -26.28 -16.49
CA GLU A 144 4.77 -25.52 -15.47
C GLU A 144 5.49 -24.22 -15.11
N TYR A 145 6.81 -24.29 -14.88
CA TYR A 145 7.62 -23.11 -14.58
C TYR A 145 7.60 -22.13 -15.75
N GLU A 146 7.85 -22.60 -16.97
CA GLU A 146 7.86 -21.74 -18.17
C GLU A 146 6.49 -21.11 -18.42
N LYS A 147 5.41 -21.86 -18.20
CA LYS A 147 4.05 -21.32 -18.30
C LYS A 147 3.80 -20.24 -17.24
N GLY A 148 4.23 -20.45 -15.99
CA GLY A 148 4.14 -19.46 -14.93
C GLY A 148 4.93 -18.20 -15.26
N ALA A 149 6.17 -18.35 -15.75
CA ALA A 149 7.02 -17.24 -16.16
C ALA A 149 6.40 -16.42 -17.30
N GLN A 150 5.79 -17.09 -18.30
CA GLN A 150 5.09 -16.42 -19.38
C GLN A 150 3.86 -15.67 -18.86
N LEU A 151 3.03 -16.30 -18.02
CA LEU A 151 1.85 -15.66 -17.43
C LEU A 151 2.22 -14.43 -16.60
N TYR A 152 3.31 -14.48 -15.84
CA TYR A 152 3.80 -13.35 -15.08
C TYR A 152 4.20 -12.18 -15.99
N LYS A 153 4.97 -12.44 -17.06
CA LYS A 153 5.33 -11.42 -18.06
C LYS A 153 4.11 -10.81 -18.74
N ASP A 154 3.11 -11.63 -19.05
CA ASP A 154 1.92 -11.17 -19.78
C ASP A 154 0.97 -10.34 -18.92
N ASN A 155 0.93 -10.59 -17.60
CA ASN A 155 -0.15 -10.08 -16.74
C ASN A 155 0.31 -9.24 -15.54
N CYS A 156 1.57 -9.35 -15.11
CA CYS A 156 2.03 -8.87 -13.80
C CYS A 156 3.18 -7.84 -13.85
N THR A 157 3.80 -7.60 -15.01
CA THR A 157 4.94 -6.67 -15.15
C THR A 157 4.57 -5.32 -15.78
N ARG A 158 3.28 -4.99 -15.82
CA ARG A 158 2.74 -3.77 -16.43
C ARG A 158 2.47 -2.66 -15.42
#